data_AF-A0AAN0VBG8-F1
#
_entry.id   AF-A0AAN0VBG8-F1
#
_cell.length_a   1.000
_cell.length_b   1.000
_cell.length_c   1.000
_cell.angle_alpha   90.00
_cell.angle_beta   90.00
_cell.angle_gamma   90.00
#
_symmetry.space_group_name_H-M   'P 1'
#
loop_
_entity.id
_entity.type
_entity.pdbx_description
1 polymer ?
#
loop_
_entity_poly.entity_id
_entity_poly.type
_entity_poly.pdbx_seq_one_letter_code
_entity_poly.pdbx_strand_id
1 'polypeptide(L)'
;MIIKLSPVRSDAQLFVAKSGDTLEVNGIALDFSRLSDGATLPAEAIGCDFVIAPVERINGGLVLTLMLPHAADAPQAARFPVDLYPTDGQVQLPGLDLVDRQTTTPGVIDWSQVITAEAKAQAAADQLLATVSSEIGQHRSVADSTIAPLQDAVDLDMATEDEKSLLLAWKRYRVELSRVSAQPGYPGAVDWPAPPA
;
A
#
# COMPACT_ATOMS: atom_id res chain seq x y z
N MET A 1 -8.54 -8.89 -16.69
CA MET A 1 -9.05 -8.97 -15.31
C MET A 1 -8.44 -10.19 -14.66
N ILE A 2 -7.89 -10.02 -13.47
CA ILE A 2 -7.37 -11.07 -12.59
C ILE A 2 -8.33 -11.16 -11.41
N ILE A 3 -8.80 -12.37 -11.11
CA ILE A 3 -9.65 -12.64 -9.94
C ILE A 3 -8.85 -13.46 -8.96
N LYS A 4 -8.51 -12.85 -7.83
CA LYS A 4 -7.96 -13.55 -6.67
C LYS A 4 -9.09 -14.11 -5.83
N LEU A 5 -8.83 -15.20 -5.13
CA LEU A 5 -9.84 -15.91 -4.35
C LEU A 5 -9.36 -16.05 -2.91
N SER A 6 -10.21 -15.68 -1.96
CA SER A 6 -9.97 -15.85 -0.53
C SER A 6 -10.91 -16.92 0.00
N PRO A 7 -10.41 -18.13 0.32
CA PRO A 7 -11.25 -19.25 0.73
C PRO A 7 -11.87 -19.01 2.11
N VAL A 8 -13.17 -19.23 2.23
CA VAL A 8 -13.92 -19.12 3.48
C VAL A 8 -14.83 -20.34 3.64
N ARG A 9 -14.78 -21.00 4.80
CA ARG A 9 -15.70 -22.08 5.12
C ARG A 9 -17.11 -21.50 5.32
N SER A 10 -18.00 -21.75 4.37
CA SER A 10 -19.35 -21.18 4.33
C SER A 10 -20.23 -22.01 3.39
N ASP A 11 -21.53 -22.07 3.68
CA ASP A 11 -22.54 -22.70 2.81
C ASP A 11 -23.12 -21.70 1.78
N ALA A 12 -22.58 -20.48 1.71
CA ALA A 12 -22.98 -19.49 0.72
C ALA A 12 -22.70 -19.97 -0.71
N GLN A 13 -23.58 -19.61 -1.65
CA GLN A 13 -23.37 -19.88 -3.07
C GLN A 13 -22.62 -18.71 -3.72
N LEU A 14 -21.80 -19.03 -4.73
CA LEU A 14 -21.08 -18.05 -5.52
C LEU A 14 -21.16 -18.38 -7.00
N PHE A 15 -21.77 -17.47 -7.75
CA PHE A 15 -21.76 -17.39 -9.20
C PHE A 15 -20.94 -16.18 -9.63
N VAL A 16 -20.08 -16.36 -10.62
CA VAL A 16 -19.25 -15.29 -11.19
C VAL A 16 -19.26 -15.37 -12.71
N ALA A 17 -19.49 -14.24 -13.38
CA ALA A 17 -19.32 -14.12 -14.83
C ALA A 17 -18.60 -12.81 -15.18
N LYS A 18 -17.78 -12.85 -16.22
CA LYS A 18 -17.01 -11.70 -16.71
C LYS A 18 -17.54 -11.25 -18.07
N SER A 19 -17.61 -9.94 -18.28
CA SER A 19 -17.86 -9.32 -19.59
C SER A 19 -17.05 -8.03 -19.70
N GLY A 20 -15.90 -8.07 -20.38
CA GLY A 20 -14.98 -6.94 -20.43
C GLY A 20 -14.50 -6.55 -19.04
N ASP A 21 -14.83 -5.31 -18.63
CA ASP A 21 -14.53 -4.75 -17.31
C ASP A 21 -15.70 -4.88 -16.32
N THR A 22 -16.79 -5.54 -16.71
CA THR A 22 -17.92 -5.85 -15.83
C THR A 22 -17.76 -7.24 -15.24
N LEU A 23 -17.93 -7.34 -13.92
CA LEU A 23 -18.01 -8.59 -13.19
C LEU A 23 -19.42 -8.77 -12.64
N GLU A 24 -20.08 -9.85 -13.03
CA GLU A 24 -21.33 -10.28 -12.41
C GLU A 24 -21.02 -11.21 -11.25
N VAL A 25 -21.58 -10.93 -10.08
CA VAL A 25 -21.47 -11.78 -8.88
C VAL A 25 -22.87 -12.00 -8.31
N ASN A 26 -23.32 -13.26 -8.25
CA ASN A 26 -24.65 -13.63 -7.72
C ASN A 26 -25.80 -12.75 -8.27
N GLY A 27 -25.80 -12.50 -9.59
CA GLY A 27 -26.82 -11.69 -10.26
C GLY A 27 -26.62 -10.17 -10.15
N ILE A 28 -25.55 -9.68 -9.54
CA ILE A 28 -25.22 -8.25 -9.46
C ILE A 28 -24.10 -7.93 -10.46
N ALA A 29 -24.38 -7.10 -11.47
CA ALA A 29 -23.38 -6.62 -12.44
C ALA A 29 -22.62 -5.39 -11.91
N LEU A 30 -21.33 -5.56 -11.64
CA LEU A 30 -20.41 -4.51 -11.21
C LEU A 30 -19.57 -4.03 -12.40
N ASP A 31 -19.86 -2.84 -12.92
CA ASP A 31 -19.15 -2.27 -14.07
C ASP A 31 -17.96 -1.42 -13.61
N PHE A 32 -16.73 -1.92 -13.80
CA PHE A 32 -15.50 -1.23 -13.40
C PHE A 32 -14.85 -0.41 -14.53
N SER A 33 -15.57 -0.14 -15.63
CA SER A 33 -15.05 0.61 -16.79
C SER A 33 -14.58 2.03 -16.43
N ARG A 34 -15.10 2.62 -15.34
CA ARG A 34 -14.73 3.96 -14.88
C ARG A 34 -13.47 4.00 -14.01
N LEU A 35 -12.96 2.85 -13.56
CA LEU A 35 -11.73 2.81 -12.76
C LEU A 35 -10.53 3.03 -13.69
N SER A 36 -9.85 4.18 -13.56
CA SER A 36 -8.67 4.50 -14.37
C SER A 36 -7.44 3.68 -13.98
N ASP A 37 -6.45 3.60 -14.87
CA ASP A 37 -5.21 2.89 -14.58
C ASP A 37 -4.45 3.51 -13.39
N GLY A 38 -3.90 2.66 -12.53
CA GLY A 38 -3.26 3.03 -11.27
C GLY A 38 -4.22 3.40 -10.13
N ALA A 39 -5.52 3.57 -10.41
CA ALA A 39 -6.53 3.87 -9.39
C ALA A 39 -6.97 2.63 -8.60
N THR A 40 -7.45 2.89 -7.40
CA THR A 40 -7.93 1.88 -6.45
C THR A 40 -9.36 2.25 -6.03
N LEU A 41 -10.27 1.30 -6.11
CA LEU A 41 -11.63 1.40 -5.59
C LEU A 41 -11.73 0.56 -4.30
N PRO A 42 -12.00 1.18 -3.15
CA PRO A 42 -12.18 0.46 -1.89
C PRO A 42 -13.31 -0.59 -1.96
N ALA A 43 -13.21 -1.66 -1.18
CA ALA A 43 -14.21 -2.74 -1.20
C ALA A 43 -15.58 -2.26 -0.70
N GLU A 44 -15.59 -1.39 0.31
CA GLU A 44 -16.76 -0.76 0.89
C GLU A 44 -17.53 0.15 -0.08
N ALA A 45 -16.88 0.61 -1.16
CA ALA A 45 -17.52 1.36 -2.22
C ALA A 45 -18.30 0.47 -3.19
N ILE A 46 -18.15 -0.86 -3.07
CA ILE A 46 -18.76 -1.86 -3.94
C ILE A 46 -19.92 -2.49 -3.18
N GLY A 47 -21.13 -2.37 -3.70
CA GLY A 47 -22.33 -2.97 -3.10
C GLY A 47 -22.41 -4.50 -3.24
N CYS A 48 -21.32 -5.22 -2.98
CA CYS A 48 -21.21 -6.67 -3.10
C CYS A 48 -20.30 -7.27 -2.02
N ASP A 49 -20.89 -7.99 -1.06
CA ASP A 49 -20.18 -8.60 0.08
C ASP A 49 -19.13 -9.64 -0.31
N PHE A 50 -19.21 -10.16 -1.54
CA PHE A 50 -18.22 -11.11 -2.06
C PHE A 50 -16.95 -10.42 -2.54
N VAL A 51 -16.96 -9.12 -2.83
CA VAL A 51 -15.73 -8.36 -3.12
C VAL A 51 -15.16 -7.87 -1.80
N ILE A 52 -14.11 -8.53 -1.32
CA ILE A 52 -13.63 -8.37 0.07
C ILE A 52 -12.31 -7.59 0.18
N ALA A 53 -11.77 -7.14 -0.96
CA ALA A 53 -10.56 -6.33 -1.01
C ALA A 53 -10.71 -5.23 -2.05
N PRO A 54 -9.93 -4.14 -1.96
CA PRO A 54 -9.94 -3.10 -2.97
C PRO A 54 -9.74 -3.65 -4.39
N VAL A 55 -10.44 -3.06 -5.35
CA VAL A 55 -10.28 -3.34 -6.77
C VAL A 55 -9.30 -2.34 -7.33
N GLU A 56 -8.27 -2.84 -8.00
CA GLU A 56 -7.23 -1.99 -8.60
C GLU A 56 -7.20 -2.18 -10.11
N ARG A 57 -6.88 -1.11 -10.83
CA ARG A 57 -6.44 -1.25 -12.23
C ARG A 57 -4.94 -1.05 -12.30
N ILE A 58 -4.24 -2.06 -12.80
CA ILE A 58 -2.79 -2.10 -12.89
C ILE A 58 -2.41 -2.43 -14.33
N ASN A 59 -1.69 -1.52 -15.00
CA ASN A 59 -1.28 -1.65 -16.40
C ASN A 59 -2.47 -1.97 -17.33
N GLY A 60 -3.61 -1.32 -17.08
CA GLY A 60 -4.87 -1.51 -17.81
C GLY A 60 -5.70 -2.73 -17.38
N GLY A 61 -5.15 -3.65 -16.59
CA GLY A 61 -5.84 -4.84 -16.11
C GLY A 61 -6.47 -4.65 -14.73
N LEU A 62 -7.75 -5.01 -14.60
CA LEU A 62 -8.41 -5.08 -13.28
C LEU A 62 -7.88 -6.24 -12.45
N VAL A 63 -7.64 -6.00 -11.16
CA VAL A 63 -7.29 -6.99 -10.14
C VAL A 63 -8.26 -6.83 -8.97
N LEU A 64 -8.91 -7.92 -8.57
CA LEU A 64 -9.84 -7.93 -7.44
C LEU A 64 -9.76 -9.23 -6.66
N THR A 65 -10.26 -9.24 -5.43
CA THR A 65 -10.33 -10.44 -4.59
C THR A 65 -11.77 -10.76 -4.24
N LEU A 66 -12.20 -11.98 -4.54
CA LEU A 66 -13.50 -12.50 -4.13
C LEU A 66 -13.38 -13.44 -2.94
N MET A 67 -14.36 -13.40 -2.04
CA MET A 67 -14.61 -14.49 -1.09
C MET A 67 -14.99 -15.75 -1.88
N LEU A 68 -14.29 -16.86 -1.67
CA LEU A 68 -14.63 -18.17 -2.22
C LEU A 68 -15.23 -19.06 -1.11
N PRO A 69 -16.56 -19.23 -1.06
CA PRO A 69 -17.17 -20.13 -0.10
C PRO A 69 -16.82 -21.59 -0.44
N HIS A 70 -16.54 -22.39 0.59
CA HIS A 70 -16.26 -23.81 0.42
C HIS A 70 -16.77 -24.67 1.59
N ALA A 71 -17.12 -25.92 1.29
CA ALA A 71 -17.53 -26.91 2.28
C ALA A 71 -16.36 -27.42 3.13
N ALA A 72 -16.65 -28.18 4.18
CA ALA A 72 -15.64 -28.74 5.09
C ALA A 72 -14.67 -29.71 4.39
N ASP A 73 -15.19 -30.46 3.43
CA ASP A 73 -14.52 -31.48 2.62
C ASP A 73 -14.06 -30.94 1.25
N ALA A 74 -14.04 -29.61 1.09
CA ALA A 74 -13.67 -28.98 -0.16
C ALA A 74 -12.26 -29.39 -0.66
N PRO A 75 -12.08 -29.49 -1.98
CA PRO A 75 -10.80 -29.90 -2.57
C PRO A 75 -9.69 -28.89 -2.27
N GLN A 76 -8.43 -29.34 -2.39
CA GLN A 76 -7.27 -28.49 -2.13
C GLN A 76 -7.30 -27.20 -2.97
N ALA A 77 -7.72 -27.28 -4.23
CA ALA A 77 -7.82 -26.13 -5.12
C ALA A 77 -8.84 -25.07 -4.63
N ALA A 78 -9.85 -25.45 -3.86
CA ALA A 78 -10.79 -24.52 -3.24
C ALA A 78 -10.25 -23.94 -1.92
N ARG A 79 -9.45 -24.71 -1.18
CA ARG A 79 -8.84 -24.27 0.10
C ARG A 79 -7.56 -23.45 -0.08
N PHE A 80 -6.90 -23.62 -1.22
CA PHE A 80 -5.67 -22.95 -1.62
C PHE A 80 -5.77 -22.55 -3.09
N PRO A 81 -6.68 -21.61 -3.43
CA PRO A 81 -6.92 -21.23 -4.82
C PRO A 81 -5.73 -20.47 -5.40
N VAL A 82 -5.57 -20.61 -6.71
CA VAL A 82 -4.66 -19.80 -7.52
C VAL A 82 -5.42 -18.65 -8.16
N ASP A 83 -4.71 -17.60 -8.57
CA ASP A 83 -5.28 -16.47 -9.30
C ASP A 83 -5.91 -16.94 -10.63
N LEU A 84 -7.09 -16.40 -10.95
CA LEU A 84 -7.82 -16.71 -12.17
C LEU A 84 -7.66 -15.61 -13.22
N TYR A 85 -7.58 -16.03 -14.49
CA TYR A 85 -7.46 -15.16 -15.67
C TYR A 85 -8.61 -15.44 -16.65
N PRO A 86 -9.86 -15.13 -16.28
CA PRO A 86 -11.02 -15.55 -17.07
C PRO A 86 -11.14 -14.81 -18.40
N THR A 87 -11.59 -15.53 -19.42
CA THR A 87 -12.20 -14.94 -20.63
C THR A 87 -13.60 -14.42 -20.30
N ASP A 88 -14.24 -13.74 -21.25
CA ASP A 88 -15.65 -13.39 -21.08
C ASP A 88 -16.53 -14.65 -21.04
N GLY A 89 -17.58 -14.60 -20.23
CA GLY A 89 -18.45 -15.73 -19.90
C GLY A 89 -18.46 -16.09 -18.42
N GLN A 90 -19.10 -17.21 -18.10
CA GLN A 90 -19.13 -17.73 -16.73
C GLN A 90 -17.73 -18.19 -16.31
N VAL A 91 -17.34 -17.83 -15.08
CA VAL A 91 -16.02 -18.16 -14.52
C VAL A 91 -16.13 -19.47 -13.74
N GLN A 92 -15.34 -20.47 -14.14
CA GLN A 92 -15.21 -21.72 -13.37
C GLN A 92 -14.42 -21.45 -12.09
N LEU A 93 -15.07 -21.65 -10.94
CA LEU A 93 -14.46 -21.48 -9.63
C LEU A 93 -13.93 -22.83 -9.10
N PRO A 94 -12.81 -22.84 -8.35
CA PRO A 94 -12.28 -24.08 -7.78
C PRO A 94 -13.23 -24.68 -6.75
N GLY A 95 -13.61 -25.95 -6.96
CA GLY A 95 -14.46 -26.70 -6.02
C GLY A 95 -15.93 -26.29 -6.00
N LEU A 96 -16.39 -25.49 -6.96
CA LEU A 96 -17.80 -25.16 -7.16
C LEU A 96 -18.21 -25.56 -8.58
N ASP A 97 -19.37 -26.19 -8.70
CA ASP A 97 -19.95 -26.50 -10.00
C ASP A 97 -20.49 -25.24 -10.69
N LEU A 98 -20.51 -25.25 -12.02
CA LEU A 98 -21.18 -24.18 -12.77
C LEU A 98 -22.68 -24.25 -12.47
N VAL A 99 -23.20 -23.16 -11.91
CA VAL A 99 -24.63 -22.97 -11.68
C VAL A 99 -25.25 -22.13 -12.80
N ASP A 100 -26.55 -22.28 -13.02
CA ASP A 100 -27.26 -21.51 -14.04
C ASP A 100 -27.20 -20.01 -13.75
N ARG A 101 -26.97 -19.22 -14.81
CA ARG A 101 -26.96 -17.77 -14.73
C ARG A 101 -28.34 -17.25 -14.32
N GLN A 102 -28.37 -16.43 -13.29
CA GLN A 102 -29.57 -15.76 -12.81
C GLN A 102 -29.82 -14.44 -13.56
N THR A 103 -31.00 -13.85 -13.37
CA THR A 103 -31.30 -12.51 -13.92
C THR A 103 -30.37 -11.48 -13.30
N THR A 104 -29.64 -10.75 -14.14
CA THR A 104 -28.67 -9.76 -13.68
C THR A 104 -29.33 -8.40 -13.43
N THR A 105 -29.06 -7.80 -12.28
CA THR A 105 -29.38 -6.41 -11.96
C THR A 105 -28.11 -5.56 -11.96
N PRO A 106 -28.16 -4.27 -12.36
CA PRO A 106 -27.02 -3.38 -12.21
C PRO A 106 -26.67 -3.17 -10.73
N GLY A 107 -25.42 -3.44 -10.37
CA GLY A 107 -24.87 -3.15 -9.04
C GLY A 107 -24.56 -1.68 -8.85
N VAL A 108 -24.45 -1.26 -7.59
CA VAL A 108 -24.09 0.10 -7.21
C VAL A 108 -22.62 0.15 -6.82
N ILE A 109 -21.88 1.08 -7.43
CA ILE A 109 -20.51 1.42 -7.06
C ILE A 109 -20.49 2.91 -6.66
N ASP A 110 -20.02 3.18 -5.45
CA ASP A 110 -19.78 4.53 -4.97
C ASP A 110 -18.47 5.08 -5.52
N TRP A 111 -18.55 5.68 -6.71
CA TRP A 111 -17.40 6.27 -7.39
C TRP A 111 -16.79 7.47 -6.66
N SER A 112 -17.44 8.02 -5.62
CA SER A 112 -16.86 9.11 -4.83
C SER A 112 -15.70 8.64 -3.94
N GLN A 113 -15.56 7.33 -3.73
CA GLN A 113 -14.51 6.73 -2.91
C GLN A 113 -13.27 6.27 -3.71
N VAL A 114 -13.23 6.50 -5.03
CA VAL A 114 -12.06 6.13 -5.82
C VAL A 114 -10.83 6.90 -5.35
N ILE A 115 -9.76 6.16 -5.09
CA ILE A 115 -8.44 6.72 -4.84
C ILE A 115 -7.71 6.74 -6.19
N THR A 116 -7.48 7.93 -6.74
CA THR A 116 -6.82 8.08 -8.04
C THR A 116 -5.34 7.75 -7.96
N ALA A 117 -4.72 7.48 -9.11
CA ALA A 117 -3.28 7.27 -9.22
C ALA A 117 -2.49 8.49 -8.70
N GLU A 118 -2.96 9.70 -8.99
CA GLU A 118 -2.35 10.96 -8.55
C GLU A 118 -2.46 11.11 -7.03
N ALA A 119 -3.62 10.81 -6.44
CA ALA A 119 -3.81 10.87 -4.99
C ALA A 119 -2.89 9.87 -4.26
N LYS A 120 -2.75 8.65 -4.79
CA LYS A 120 -1.79 7.65 -4.29
C LYS A 120 -0.35 8.16 -4.40
N ALA A 121 0.03 8.73 -5.53
CA ALA A 121 1.37 9.26 -5.75
C ALA A 121 1.69 10.41 -4.79
N GLN A 122 0.74 11.31 -4.57
CA GLN A 122 0.89 12.41 -3.61
C GLN A 122 1.03 11.89 -2.18
N ALA A 123 0.16 10.97 -1.76
CA ALA A 123 0.24 10.36 -0.42
C ALA A 123 1.58 9.64 -0.19
N ALA A 124 2.09 8.93 -1.20
CA ALA A 124 3.40 8.28 -1.14
C ALA A 124 4.54 9.30 -1.03
N ALA A 125 4.47 10.41 -1.77
CA ALA A 125 5.46 11.49 -1.70
C ALA A 125 5.44 12.19 -0.33
N ASP A 126 4.26 12.46 0.22
CA ASP A 126 4.10 13.08 1.54
C ASP A 126 4.62 12.15 2.65
N GLN A 127 4.31 10.86 2.56
CA GLN A 127 4.82 9.85 3.50
C GLN A 127 6.35 9.74 3.46
N LEU A 128 6.94 9.75 2.26
CA LEU A 128 8.38 9.74 2.09
C LEU A 128 9.02 10.99 2.72
N LEU A 129 8.48 12.17 2.44
CA LEU A 129 8.95 13.42 3.03
C LEU A 129 8.86 13.40 4.56
N ALA A 130 7.76 12.90 5.11
CA ALA A 130 7.57 12.76 6.56
C ALA A 130 8.60 11.80 7.18
N THR A 131 8.87 10.68 6.52
CA THR A 131 9.87 9.69 6.97
C THR A 131 11.26 10.31 7.01
N VAL A 132 11.70 10.92 5.91
CA VAL A 132 13.02 11.56 5.82
C VAL A 132 13.14 12.72 6.82
N SER A 133 12.10 13.53 6.99
CA SER A 133 12.09 14.61 7.97
C SER A 133 12.20 14.09 9.41
N SER A 134 11.59 12.93 9.70
CA SER A 134 11.73 12.25 10.99
C SER A 134 13.16 11.78 11.23
N GLU A 135 13.81 11.17 10.24
CA GLU A 135 15.21 10.74 10.31
C GLU A 135 16.15 11.92 10.55
N ILE A 136 15.98 13.05 9.84
CA ILE A 136 16.72 14.29 10.10
C ILE A 136 16.54 14.74 11.57
N GLY A 137 15.31 14.67 12.07
CA GLY A 137 14.98 14.98 13.47
C GLY A 137 15.70 14.09 14.47
N GLN A 138 15.75 12.78 14.21
CA GLN A 138 16.47 11.80 15.05
C GLN A 138 17.98 12.08 15.05
N HIS A 139 18.59 12.23 13.88
CA HIS A 139 20.01 12.54 13.75
C HIS A 139 20.39 13.84 14.46
N ARG A 140 19.54 14.88 14.33
CA ARG A 140 19.72 16.15 15.03
C ARG A 140 19.61 15.97 16.55
N SER A 141 18.65 15.20 17.05
CA SER A 141 18.48 14.96 18.48
C SER A 141 19.70 14.25 19.09
N VAL A 142 20.29 13.28 18.39
CA VAL A 142 21.52 12.58 18.83
C VAL A 142 22.70 13.54 18.88
N ALA A 143 22.84 14.39 17.86
CA ALA A 143 23.91 15.39 17.85
C ALA A 143 23.73 16.42 18.97
N ASP A 144 22.51 16.88 19.22
CA ASP A 144 22.20 17.84 20.28
C ASP A 144 22.48 17.26 21.67
N SER A 145 22.11 16.00 21.92
CA SER A 145 22.37 15.33 23.21
C SER A 145 23.85 15.01 23.46
N THR A 146 24.63 14.79 22.40
CA THR A 146 26.08 14.55 22.50
C THR A 146 26.86 15.85 22.68
N ILE A 147 26.43 16.93 22.00
CA ILE A 147 27.08 18.24 22.09
C ILE A 147 26.90 18.89 23.46
N ALA A 148 25.75 18.73 24.12
CA ALA A 148 25.47 19.38 25.39
C ALA A 148 26.57 19.16 26.46
N PRO A 149 26.94 17.92 26.83
CA PRO A 149 27.99 17.71 27.84
C PRO A 149 29.38 18.17 27.38
N LEU A 150 29.71 18.06 26.09
CA LEU A 150 30.98 18.54 25.55
C LEU A 150 31.08 20.07 25.61
N GLN A 151 29.96 20.76 25.35
CA GLN A 151 29.88 22.22 25.46
C GLN A 151 30.00 22.65 26.92
N ASP A 152 29.32 21.97 27.85
CA ASP A 152 29.44 22.25 29.29
C ASP A 152 30.89 22.10 29.78
N ALA A 153 31.61 21.06 29.34
CA ALA A 153 33.02 20.87 29.68
C ALA A 153 33.90 22.01 29.15
N VAL A 154 33.62 22.53 27.94
CA VAL A 154 34.34 23.68 27.38
C VAL A 154 34.01 24.95 28.16
N ASP A 155 32.74 25.20 28.45
CA ASP A 155 32.26 26.39 29.15
C ASP A 155 32.77 26.46 30.60
N LEU A 156 33.04 25.31 31.22
CA LEU A 156 33.62 25.19 32.56
C LEU A 156 35.16 25.14 32.54
N ASP A 157 35.82 25.32 31.39
CA ASP A 157 37.26 25.15 31.20
C ASP A 157 37.81 23.78 31.65
N MET A 158 36.96 22.75 31.63
CA MET A 158 37.26 21.36 32.02
C MET A 158 37.52 20.44 30.82
N ALA A 159 37.25 20.89 29.59
CA ALA A 159 37.37 20.08 28.40
C ALA A 159 38.83 19.76 28.04
N THR A 160 39.07 18.48 27.78
CA THR A 160 40.28 17.97 27.13
C THR A 160 40.37 18.42 25.66
N GLU A 161 41.55 18.35 25.06
CA GLU A 161 41.73 18.65 23.62
C GLU A 161 40.96 17.68 22.71
N ASP A 162 40.78 16.43 23.14
CA ASP A 162 39.97 15.43 22.44
C ASP A 162 38.48 15.81 22.46
N GLU A 163 37.95 16.23 23.62
CA GLU A 163 36.56 16.70 23.73
C GLU A 163 36.29 17.96 22.91
N LYS A 164 37.25 18.91 22.86
CA LYS A 164 37.16 20.09 21.99
C LYS A 164 37.14 19.71 20.50
N SER A 165 37.97 18.75 20.11
CA SER A 165 38.03 18.25 18.73
C SER A 165 36.74 17.53 18.35
N LEU A 166 36.21 16.70 19.26
CA LEU A 166 34.94 15.98 19.10
C LEU A 166 33.75 16.95 19.01
N LEU A 167 33.71 17.98 19.87
CA LEU A 167 32.69 19.04 19.83
C LEU A 167 32.66 19.75 18.47
N LEU A 168 33.84 20.06 17.91
CA LEU A 168 33.93 20.67 16.59
C LEU A 168 33.44 19.73 15.49
N ALA A 169 33.75 18.44 15.56
CA ALA A 169 33.26 17.42 14.62
C ALA A 169 31.72 17.31 14.67
N TRP A 170 31.12 17.25 15.86
CA TRP A 170 29.66 17.21 16.02
C TRP A 170 28.98 18.49 15.55
N LYS A 171 29.60 19.67 15.76
CA LYS A 171 29.09 20.94 15.21
C LYS A 171 29.11 20.95 13.68
N ARG A 172 30.17 20.41 13.04
CA ARG A 172 30.22 20.24 11.58
C ARG A 172 29.12 19.30 11.09
N TYR A 173 28.97 18.14 11.73
CA TYR A 173 27.93 17.17 11.43
C TYR A 173 26.51 17.79 11.46
N ARG A 174 26.19 18.61 12.47
CA ARG A 174 24.89 19.32 12.52
C ARG A 174 24.67 20.29 11.37
N VAL A 175 25.74 20.96 10.91
CA VAL A 175 25.66 21.86 9.76
C VAL A 175 25.49 21.08 8.46
N GLU A 176 26.09 19.90 8.34
CA GLU A 176 25.86 19.01 7.20
C GLU A 176 24.43 18.47 7.20
N LEU A 177 23.92 18.03 8.36
CA LEU A 177 22.52 17.62 8.53
C LEU A 177 21.52 18.71 8.13
N SER A 178 21.78 19.97 8.45
CA SER A 178 20.87 21.07 8.08
C SER A 178 20.84 21.35 6.57
N ARG A 179 21.83 20.86 5.83
CA ARG A 179 21.93 20.96 4.37
C ARG A 179 21.37 19.75 3.64
N VAL A 180 20.97 18.69 4.35
CA VAL A 180 20.41 17.47 3.75
C VAL A 180 19.19 17.78 2.87
N SER A 181 18.32 18.70 3.29
CA SER A 181 17.13 19.09 2.50
C SER A 181 17.44 19.84 1.20
N ALA A 182 18.68 20.32 1.03
CA ALA A 182 19.14 20.99 -0.18
C ALA A 182 19.90 20.05 -1.15
N GLN A 183 20.03 18.78 -0.81
CA GLN A 183 20.73 17.81 -1.66
C GLN A 183 19.93 17.53 -2.95
N PRO A 184 20.63 17.28 -4.08
CA PRO A 184 19.96 16.81 -5.29
C PRO A 184 19.34 15.44 -5.03
N GLY A 185 18.06 15.28 -5.39
CA GLY A 185 17.33 14.03 -5.18
C GLY A 185 16.55 13.96 -3.87
N TYR A 186 16.62 14.99 -3.01
CA TYR A 186 15.74 15.09 -1.84
C TYR A 186 14.26 15.11 -2.25
N PRO A 187 13.35 14.40 -1.56
CA PRO A 187 13.56 13.46 -0.45
C PRO A 187 13.76 11.98 -0.90
N GLY A 188 13.86 11.70 -2.20
CA GLY A 188 13.95 10.34 -2.76
C GLY A 188 15.32 9.66 -2.62
N ALA A 189 16.39 10.44 -2.56
CA ALA A 189 17.74 9.97 -2.31
C ALA A 189 18.45 10.95 -1.39
N VAL A 190 18.86 10.48 -0.21
CA VAL A 190 19.54 11.28 0.81
C VAL A 190 20.91 10.69 1.09
N ASP A 191 21.95 11.51 0.98
CA ASP A 191 23.30 11.19 1.41
C ASP A 191 23.47 11.65 2.87
N TRP A 192 23.44 10.69 3.79
CA TRP A 192 23.51 10.97 5.21
C TRP A 192 24.96 11.24 5.64
N PRO A 193 25.23 12.37 6.33
CA PRO A 193 26.56 12.60 6.86
C PRO A 193 26.93 11.53 7.90
N ALA A 194 28.22 11.21 8.01
CA ALA A 194 28.70 10.23 8.99
C ALA A 194 28.79 10.86 10.39
N PRO A 195 28.19 10.25 11.42
CA PRO A 195 28.35 10.74 12.79
C PRO A 195 29.82 10.60 13.24
N PRO A 196 30.35 11.57 14.00
CA PRO A 196 31.67 11.45 14.63
C PRO A 196 31.73 10.26 15.62
N ALA A 197 32.90 9.61 15.71
CA ALA A 197 33.17 8.51 16.63
C ALA A 197 33.58 8.98 18.03
#